data_AF-A0AA37GQE8-F1
#
_entry.id   AF-A0AA37GQE8-F1
#
_cell.length_a   1.000
_cell.length_b   1.000
_cell.length_c   1.000
_cell.angle_alpha   90.00
_cell.angle_beta   90.00
_cell.angle_gamma   90.00
#
_symmetry.space_group_name_H-M   'P 1'
#
loop_
_entity.id
_entity.type
_entity.pdbx_description
1 polymer ?
#
loop_
_entity_poly.entity_id
_entity_poly.type
_entity_poly.pdbx_seq_one_letter_code
_entity_poly.pdbx_strand_id
1 'polypeptide(L)'
;MASCQVQGEPELYGLGIRVAFYIQWFGAIVVEYLEVADLPDMRLIGLLFSAAAFIGLVVKLSVATLQPADVYIVLLLAMGIYLFLVPLYIWKAVTCFRPYWDPFRWSKETPSPAFKGLNFALLLAITSLAVWYWCSFVPENPCSSDQYGFLFSRVGLGNKGFIAFNAIMYFVILLACVLILLLKVGWRVPYWRERRKKRRVKSVLRF
;
A
#
# COMPACT_ATOMS: atom_id res chain seq x y z
N MET A 1 -0.61 33.82 -16.83
CA MET A 1 -0.80 32.80 -15.76
C MET A 1 -1.12 31.50 -16.47
N ALA A 2 -0.24 30.50 -16.39
CA ALA A 2 -0.52 29.20 -17.00
C ALA A 2 -1.74 28.61 -16.29
N SER A 3 -2.82 28.39 -17.01
CA SER A 3 -4.02 27.79 -16.45
C SER A 3 -3.69 26.36 -16.04
N CYS A 4 -3.65 26.08 -14.75
CA CYS A 4 -3.52 24.72 -14.20
C CYS A 4 -4.84 23.96 -14.38
N GLN A 5 -5.24 23.76 -15.64
CA GLN A 5 -6.41 22.95 -16.01
C GLN A 5 -6.03 21.48 -15.84
N VAL A 6 -6.93 20.71 -15.20
CA VAL A 6 -6.76 19.27 -15.04
C VAL A 6 -6.90 18.62 -16.42
N GLN A 7 -5.79 18.21 -17.00
CA GLN A 7 -5.76 17.53 -18.28
C GLN A 7 -5.36 16.08 -17.99
N GLY A 8 -6.39 15.26 -17.74
CA GLY A 8 -6.17 13.90 -17.24
C GLY A 8 -5.40 13.04 -18.26
N GLU A 9 -4.40 12.32 -17.76
CA GLU A 9 -3.58 11.40 -18.56
C GLU A 9 -4.29 10.05 -18.78
N PRO A 10 -4.76 9.74 -20.01
CA PRO A 10 -5.56 8.54 -20.27
C PRO A 10 -4.75 7.25 -20.12
N GLU A 11 -3.43 7.30 -20.25
CA GLU A 11 -2.57 6.11 -20.08
C GLU A 11 -2.39 5.69 -18.63
N LEU A 12 -2.50 6.63 -17.68
CA LEU A 12 -2.34 6.37 -16.25
C LEU A 12 -3.66 6.08 -15.56
N TYR A 13 -4.72 6.79 -15.96
CA TYR A 13 -6.03 6.73 -15.31
C TYR A 13 -7.19 6.80 -16.32
N GLY A 14 -7.04 6.06 -17.42
CA GLY A 14 -8.07 5.90 -18.44
C GLY A 14 -9.31 5.13 -17.96
N LEU A 15 -10.39 5.19 -18.76
CA LEU A 15 -11.68 4.58 -18.44
C LEU A 15 -11.54 3.07 -18.15
N GLY A 16 -10.79 2.33 -18.97
CA GLY A 16 -10.59 0.88 -18.78
C GLY A 16 -9.91 0.54 -17.45
N ILE A 17 -8.89 1.30 -17.07
CA ILE A 17 -8.18 1.12 -15.79
C ILE A 17 -9.14 1.36 -14.62
N ARG A 18 -9.92 2.44 -14.66
CA ARG A 18 -10.94 2.74 -13.63
C ARG A 18 -11.93 1.60 -13.45
N VAL A 19 -12.52 1.16 -14.57
CA VAL A 19 -13.53 0.11 -14.56
C VAL A 19 -12.95 -1.20 -14.03
N ALA A 20 -11.73 -1.56 -14.43
CA ALA A 20 -11.04 -2.75 -13.93
C ALA A 20 -10.82 -2.69 -12.41
N PHE A 21 -10.31 -1.57 -11.88
CA PHE A 21 -10.11 -1.40 -10.45
C PHE A 21 -11.41 -1.44 -9.66
N TYR A 22 -12.47 -0.78 -10.14
CA TYR A 22 -13.77 -0.78 -9.46
C TYR A 22 -14.41 -2.16 -9.48
N ILE A 23 -14.42 -2.85 -10.62
CA ILE A 23 -14.91 -4.24 -10.70
C ILE A 23 -14.11 -5.13 -9.76
N GLN A 24 -12.79 -4.96 -9.69
CA GLN A 24 -11.94 -5.73 -8.78
C GLN A 24 -12.30 -5.47 -7.31
N TRP A 25 -12.52 -4.21 -6.93
CA TRP A 25 -12.89 -3.87 -5.54
C TRP A 25 -14.27 -4.39 -5.17
N PHE A 26 -15.27 -4.22 -6.05
CA PHE A 26 -16.61 -4.78 -5.84
C PHE A 26 -16.58 -6.32 -5.84
N GLY A 27 -15.81 -6.93 -6.74
CA GLY A 27 -15.62 -8.38 -6.80
C GLY A 27 -15.05 -8.93 -5.50
N ALA A 28 -14.04 -8.27 -4.91
CA ALA A 28 -13.49 -8.68 -3.62
C ALA A 28 -14.56 -8.67 -2.50
N ILE A 29 -15.41 -7.64 -2.44
CA ILE A 29 -16.49 -7.53 -1.46
C ILE A 29 -17.55 -8.63 -1.67
N VAL A 30 -17.94 -8.88 -2.93
CA VAL A 30 -18.96 -9.89 -3.26
C VAL A 30 -18.47 -11.31 -2.96
N VAL A 31 -17.23 -11.63 -3.32
CA VAL A 31 -16.63 -12.95 -3.06
C VAL A 31 -16.48 -13.21 -1.56
N GLU A 32 -16.16 -12.17 -0.77
CA GLU A 32 -16.12 -12.26 0.69
C GLU A 32 -17.52 -12.47 1.29
N TYR A 33 -18.54 -11.79 0.77
CA TYR A 33 -19.93 -11.96 1.22
C TYR A 33 -20.50 -13.35 0.90
N LEU A 34 -20.13 -13.92 -0.25
CA LEU A 34 -20.63 -15.22 -0.71
C LEU A 34 -19.85 -16.42 -0.14
N GLU A 35 -18.87 -16.19 0.74
CA GLU A 35 -18.00 -17.23 1.33
C GLU A 35 -17.35 -18.18 0.31
N VAL A 36 -17.03 -17.67 -0.88
CA VAL A 36 -16.46 -18.49 -1.96
C VAL A 36 -14.98 -18.79 -1.67
N ALA A 37 -14.54 -20.01 -1.98
CA ALA A 37 -13.18 -20.48 -1.74
C ALA A 37 -12.07 -19.73 -2.51
N ASP A 38 -12.43 -18.87 -3.47
CA ASP A 38 -11.53 -18.21 -4.44
C ASP A 38 -11.01 -16.82 -3.97
N LEU A 39 -11.22 -16.48 -2.70
CA LEU A 39 -10.65 -15.29 -2.05
C LEU A 39 -9.14 -15.07 -2.28
N PRO A 40 -8.25 -16.08 -2.20
CA PRO A 40 -6.82 -15.85 -2.40
C PRO A 40 -6.48 -15.42 -3.84
N ASP A 41 -7.21 -15.91 -4.84
CA ASP A 41 -7.00 -15.54 -6.24
C ASP A 41 -7.45 -14.11 -6.50
N MET A 42 -8.57 -13.69 -5.91
CA MET A 42 -9.01 -12.29 -5.95
C MET A 42 -8.01 -11.34 -5.28
N ARG A 43 -7.41 -11.74 -4.15
CA ARG A 43 -6.35 -10.96 -3.49
C ARG A 43 -5.08 -10.89 -4.33
N LEU A 44 -4.71 -11.97 -5.02
CA LEU A 44 -3.58 -11.99 -5.93
C LEU A 44 -3.80 -11.05 -7.12
N ILE A 45 -4.98 -11.07 -7.74
CA ILE A 45 -5.31 -10.17 -8.84
C ILE A 45 -5.26 -8.71 -8.38
N GLY A 46 -5.80 -8.40 -7.20
CA GLY A 46 -5.70 -7.05 -6.61
C GLY A 46 -4.25 -6.61 -6.36
N LEU A 47 -3.38 -7.52 -5.90
CA LEU A 47 -1.95 -7.27 -5.76
C LEU A 47 -1.29 -6.96 -7.10
N LEU A 48 -1.61 -7.71 -8.15
CA LEU A 48 -1.05 -7.49 -9.48
C LEU A 48 -1.52 -6.16 -10.08
N PHE A 49 -2.79 -5.80 -9.91
CA PHE A 49 -3.31 -4.49 -10.34
C PHE A 49 -2.62 -3.32 -9.62
N SER A 50 -2.48 -3.41 -8.30
CA SER A 50 -1.78 -2.36 -7.53
C SER A 50 -0.29 -2.27 -7.89
N ALA A 51 0.38 -3.39 -8.13
CA ALA A 51 1.75 -3.42 -8.62
C ALA A 51 1.87 -2.79 -10.01
N ALA A 52 0.96 -3.11 -10.93
CA ALA A 52 0.96 -2.55 -12.28
C ALA A 52 0.75 -1.02 -12.25
N ALA A 53 -0.21 -0.53 -11.46
CA ALA A 53 -0.44 0.91 -11.28
C ALA A 53 0.78 1.61 -10.69
N PHE A 54 1.42 1.00 -9.69
CA PHE A 54 2.64 1.55 -9.09
C PHE A 54 3.80 1.63 -10.09
N ILE A 55 4.05 0.56 -10.85
CA ILE A 55 5.11 0.53 -11.86
C ILE A 55 4.82 1.57 -12.96
N GLY A 56 3.59 1.63 -13.45
CA GLY A 56 3.18 2.63 -14.45
C GLY A 56 3.39 4.06 -13.97
N LEU A 57 3.09 4.33 -12.69
CA LEU A 57 3.33 5.64 -12.08
C LEU A 57 4.82 5.98 -12.03
N VAL A 58 5.66 5.05 -11.57
CA VAL A 58 7.12 5.26 -11.48
C VAL A 58 7.73 5.52 -12.86
N VAL A 59 7.33 4.75 -13.87
CA VAL A 59 7.82 4.93 -15.24
C VAL A 59 7.42 6.30 -15.77
N LYS A 60 6.15 6.71 -15.62
CA LYS A 60 5.69 8.00 -16.11
C LYS A 60 6.31 9.18 -15.36
N LEU A 61 6.54 9.07 -14.05
CA LEU A 61 7.29 10.06 -13.27
C LEU A 61 8.73 10.23 -13.75
N SER A 62 9.34 9.19 -14.35
CA SER A 62 10.71 9.26 -14.85
C SER A 62 10.84 9.88 -16.25
N VAL A 63 9.76 9.90 -17.03
CA VAL A 63 9.78 10.32 -18.45
C VAL A 63 9.04 11.64 -18.68
N ALA A 64 8.03 11.95 -17.88
CA ALA A 64 7.13 13.07 -18.10
C ALA A 64 6.89 13.89 -16.83
N THR A 65 6.51 15.16 -17.02
CA THR A 65 6.03 16.02 -15.94
C THR A 65 4.54 15.74 -15.74
N LEU A 66 4.21 15.06 -14.65
CA LEU A 66 2.84 14.68 -14.33
C LEU A 66 2.14 15.75 -13.50
N GLN A 67 0.83 15.88 -13.71
CA GLN A 67 0.02 16.74 -12.86
C GLN A 67 -0.13 16.12 -11.46
N PRO A 68 -0.13 16.94 -10.38
CA PRO A 68 -0.32 16.46 -9.01
C PRO A 68 -1.58 15.60 -8.83
N ALA A 69 -2.67 15.95 -9.52
CA ALA A 69 -3.92 15.18 -9.50
C ALA A 69 -3.77 13.77 -10.06
N ASP A 70 -3.05 13.58 -11.18
CA ASP A 70 -2.87 12.26 -11.79
C ASP A 70 -2.06 11.33 -10.88
N VAL A 71 -0.98 11.86 -10.30
CA VAL A 71 -0.15 11.12 -9.34
C VAL A 71 -0.98 10.73 -8.13
N TYR A 72 -1.76 11.67 -7.58
CA TYR A 72 -2.66 11.41 -6.45
C TYR A 72 -3.64 10.27 -6.73
N ILE A 73 -4.31 10.31 -7.89
CA ILE A 73 -5.34 9.33 -8.24
C ILE A 73 -4.72 7.94 -8.44
N VAL A 74 -3.61 7.83 -9.18
CA VAL A 74 -2.95 6.54 -9.40
C VAL A 74 -2.41 5.97 -8.08
N LEU A 75 -1.90 6.83 -7.19
CA LEU A 75 -1.45 6.44 -5.87
C LEU A 75 -2.61 5.96 -4.99
N LEU A 76 -3.80 6.57 -5.10
CA LEU A 76 -5.03 6.10 -4.47
C LEU A 76 -5.44 4.72 -5.01
N LEU A 77 -5.37 4.51 -6.33
CA LEU A 77 -5.69 3.22 -6.96
C LEU A 77 -4.73 2.12 -6.51
N ALA A 78 -3.43 2.41 -6.51
CA ALA A 78 -2.40 1.48 -6.03
C ALA A 78 -2.58 1.16 -4.54
N MET A 79 -2.99 2.14 -3.73
CA MET A 79 -3.26 1.95 -2.30
C MET A 79 -4.62 1.30 -2.03
N GLY A 80 -5.52 1.23 -3.02
CA GLY A 80 -6.93 0.86 -2.83
C GLY A 80 -7.16 -0.49 -2.17
N ILE A 81 -6.32 -1.50 -2.49
CA ILE A 81 -6.39 -2.82 -1.85
C ILE A 81 -6.07 -2.78 -0.35
N TYR A 82 -5.34 -1.76 0.10
CA TYR A 82 -5.00 -1.54 1.50
C TYR A 82 -5.96 -0.57 2.20
N LEU A 83 -6.72 0.25 1.45
CA LEU A 83 -7.69 1.18 2.03
C LEU A 83 -8.75 0.45 2.84
N PHE A 84 -9.24 -0.69 2.37
CA PHE A 84 -10.19 -1.52 3.14
C PHE A 84 -9.56 -2.16 4.38
N LEU A 85 -8.24 -2.38 4.36
CA LEU A 85 -7.49 -2.87 5.51
C LEU A 85 -7.38 -1.82 6.63
N VAL A 86 -7.30 -0.53 6.28
CA VAL A 86 -7.08 0.55 7.26
C VAL A 86 -8.17 0.58 8.35
N PRO A 87 -9.48 0.62 8.05
CA PRO A 87 -10.54 0.55 9.05
C PRO A 87 -10.49 -0.73 9.89
N LEU A 88 -10.15 -1.87 9.28
CA LEU A 88 -10.06 -3.15 9.99
C LEU A 88 -8.90 -3.17 10.99
N TYR A 89 -7.76 -2.57 10.65
CA TYR A 89 -6.63 -2.42 11.57
C TYR A 89 -6.88 -1.36 12.64
N ILE A 90 -7.57 -0.27 12.32
CA ILE A 90 -8.03 0.71 13.31
C ILE A 90 -8.97 0.02 14.31
N TRP A 91 -9.91 -0.78 13.83
CA TRP A 91 -10.81 -1.57 14.67
C TRP A 91 -10.05 -2.51 15.60
N LYS A 92 -9.00 -3.19 15.10
CA LYS A 92 -8.11 -4.01 15.93
C LYS A 92 -7.40 -3.21 17.01
N ALA A 93 -6.92 -2.01 16.67
CA ALA A 93 -6.26 -1.13 17.64
C ALA A 93 -7.24 -0.67 18.74
N VAL A 94 -8.46 -0.27 18.36
CA VAL A 94 -9.52 0.15 19.30
C VAL A 94 -9.97 -1.01 20.20
N THR A 95 -10.06 -2.22 19.65
CA THR A 95 -10.42 -3.43 20.41
C THR A 95 -9.23 -4.07 21.15
N CYS A 96 -8.08 -3.39 21.21
CA CYS A 96 -6.85 -3.84 21.87
C CYS A 96 -6.41 -5.25 21.46
N PHE A 97 -6.54 -5.60 20.17
CA PHE A 97 -6.19 -6.91 19.63
C PHE A 97 -6.86 -8.08 20.38
N ARG A 98 -8.07 -7.87 20.93
CA ARG A 98 -8.82 -8.95 21.58
C ARG A 98 -9.19 -10.01 20.53
N PRO A 99 -8.83 -11.29 20.74
CA PRO A 99 -9.02 -12.34 19.73
C PRO A 99 -10.50 -12.63 19.44
N TYR A 100 -11.42 -12.25 20.32
CA TYR A 100 -12.86 -12.43 20.11
C TYR A 100 -13.43 -11.46 19.06
N TRP A 101 -12.88 -10.25 18.94
CA TRP A 101 -13.35 -9.18 18.07
C TRP A 101 -12.53 -9.05 16.78
N ASP A 102 -11.66 -10.03 16.49
CA ASP A 102 -10.84 -10.02 15.28
C ASP A 102 -11.74 -10.31 14.05
N PRO A 103 -11.91 -9.35 13.11
CA PRO A 103 -12.70 -9.56 11.91
C PRO A 103 -12.11 -10.66 11.01
N PHE A 104 -10.82 -10.96 11.14
CA PHE A 104 -10.15 -12.03 10.39
C PHE A 104 -10.22 -13.40 11.08
N ARG A 105 -10.92 -13.53 12.21
CA ARG A 105 -11.03 -14.79 12.97
C ARG A 105 -11.62 -15.93 12.13
N TRP A 106 -12.53 -15.62 11.22
CA TRP A 106 -13.18 -16.59 10.33
C TRP A 106 -12.49 -16.77 8.98
N SER A 107 -11.50 -15.94 8.62
CA SER A 107 -10.78 -16.13 7.36
C SER A 107 -9.86 -17.34 7.49
N LYS A 108 -10.23 -18.46 6.83
CA LYS A 108 -9.41 -19.68 6.72
C LYS A 108 -8.32 -19.55 5.66
N GLU A 109 -7.87 -18.33 5.36
CA GLU A 109 -6.85 -18.10 4.36
C GLU A 109 -5.47 -18.36 4.95
N THR A 110 -4.70 -19.24 4.30
CA THR A 110 -3.28 -19.43 4.58
C THR A 110 -2.45 -18.80 3.46
N PRO A 111 -2.21 -17.47 3.49
CA PRO A 111 -1.51 -16.81 2.40
C PRO A 111 -0.11 -17.38 2.26
N SER A 112 0.26 -17.67 1.01
CA SER A 112 1.58 -18.20 0.66
C SER A 112 2.69 -17.25 1.14
N PRO A 113 3.85 -17.77 1.54
CA PRO A 113 4.96 -16.92 2.00
C PRO A 113 5.45 -15.96 0.92
N ALA A 114 5.36 -16.35 -0.36
CA ALA A 114 5.68 -15.49 -1.50
C ALA A 114 4.71 -14.31 -1.62
N PHE A 115 3.40 -14.56 -1.51
CA PHE A 115 2.38 -13.52 -1.52
C PHE A 115 2.59 -12.52 -0.37
N LYS A 116 2.86 -13.02 0.85
CA LYS A 116 3.17 -12.16 2.01
C LYS A 116 4.39 -11.28 1.77
N GLY A 117 5.43 -11.81 1.14
CA GLY A 117 6.64 -11.06 0.80
C GLY A 117 6.37 -9.97 -0.24
N LEU A 118 5.69 -10.31 -1.33
CA LEU A 118 5.35 -9.38 -2.41
C LEU A 118 4.41 -8.27 -1.92
N ASN A 119 3.35 -8.61 -1.19
CA ASN A 119 2.44 -7.66 -0.57
C ASN A 119 3.17 -6.67 0.36
N PHE A 120 4.07 -7.20 1.19
CA PHE A 120 4.86 -6.36 2.07
C PHE A 120 5.83 -5.43 1.31
N ALA A 121 6.50 -5.94 0.28
CA ALA A 121 7.41 -5.14 -0.55
C ALA A 121 6.66 -4.05 -1.32
N LEU A 122 5.50 -4.37 -1.88
CA LEU A 122 4.66 -3.43 -2.60
C LEU A 122 4.13 -2.34 -1.68
N LEU A 123 3.64 -2.70 -0.48
CA LEU A 123 3.20 -1.72 0.52
C LEU A 123 4.34 -0.77 0.91
N LEU A 124 5.55 -1.28 1.11
CA LEU A 124 6.72 -0.46 1.43
C LEU A 124 7.08 0.49 0.28
N ALA A 125 7.00 0.03 -0.96
CA ALA A 125 7.29 0.84 -2.15
C ALA A 125 6.23 1.94 -2.39
N ILE A 126 4.95 1.62 -2.22
CA ILE A 126 3.86 2.59 -2.36
C ILE A 126 3.95 3.65 -1.26
N THR A 127 4.17 3.23 -0.01
CA THR A 127 4.24 4.16 1.13
C THR A 127 5.45 5.09 1.06
N SER A 128 6.61 4.61 0.58
CA SER A 128 7.77 5.49 0.38
C SER A 128 7.52 6.54 -0.72
N LEU A 129 6.92 6.15 -1.85
CA LEU A 129 6.56 7.07 -2.92
C LEU A 129 5.47 8.06 -2.45
N ALA A 130 4.50 7.59 -1.65
CA ALA A 130 3.47 8.44 -1.07
C ALA A 130 4.04 9.51 -0.14
N VAL A 131 4.99 9.15 0.74
CA VAL A 131 5.66 10.12 1.61
C VAL A 131 6.40 11.16 0.78
N TRP A 132 7.15 10.75 -0.25
CA TRP A 132 7.81 11.68 -1.17
C TRP A 132 6.82 12.60 -1.88
N TYR A 133 5.70 12.06 -2.36
CA TYR A 133 4.66 12.82 -3.04
C TYR A 133 4.10 13.94 -2.14
N TRP A 134 3.71 13.61 -0.91
CA TRP A 134 3.11 14.59 -0.01
C TRP A 134 4.13 15.58 0.58
N CYS A 135 5.36 15.16 0.84
CA CYS A 135 6.37 16.00 1.49
C CYS A 135 7.13 16.91 0.51
N SER A 136 7.41 16.44 -0.71
CA SER A 136 8.26 17.15 -1.66
C SER A 136 7.46 17.56 -2.91
N PHE A 137 6.77 16.61 -3.55
CA PHE A 137 6.16 16.87 -4.85
C PHE A 137 4.98 17.87 -4.77
N VAL A 138 4.03 17.69 -3.84
CA VAL A 138 2.86 18.57 -3.75
C VAL A 138 3.23 20.01 -3.34
N PRO A 139 4.07 20.25 -2.32
CA PRO A 139 4.43 21.61 -1.90
C PRO A 139 5.25 22.39 -2.93
N GLU A 140 6.09 21.70 -3.71
CA GLU A 140 6.93 22.32 -4.74
C GLU A 140 6.15 22.66 -6.02
N ASN A 141 5.03 21.96 -6.27
CA ASN A 141 4.22 22.17 -7.48
C ASN A 141 3.26 23.37 -7.34
N PRO A 142 3.39 24.41 -8.20
CA PRO A 142 2.53 25.59 -8.12
C PRO A 142 1.06 25.29 -8.48
N CYS A 143 0.82 24.27 -9.32
CA CYS A 143 -0.53 23.85 -9.72
C CYS A 143 -1.31 23.06 -8.66
N SER A 144 -0.69 22.70 -7.53
CA SER A 144 -1.35 21.94 -6.46
C SER A 144 -2.51 22.71 -5.82
N SER A 145 -2.46 24.05 -5.82
CA SER A 145 -3.50 24.90 -5.20
C SER A 145 -4.80 24.92 -6.00
N ASP A 146 -4.71 24.79 -7.33
CA ASP A 146 -5.87 24.83 -8.24
C ASP A 146 -6.48 23.44 -8.47
N GLN A 147 -5.77 22.38 -8.06
CA GLN A 147 -6.20 20.99 -8.21
C GLN A 147 -6.85 20.46 -6.93
N TYR A 148 -7.69 19.45 -7.09
CA TYR A 148 -8.55 18.93 -6.02
C TYR A 148 -8.38 17.43 -5.82
N GLY A 149 -8.44 17.04 -4.56
CA GLY A 149 -8.37 15.67 -4.07
C GLY A 149 -9.63 15.33 -3.29
N PHE A 150 -9.78 14.05 -2.96
CA PHE A 150 -11.01 13.51 -2.39
C PHE A 150 -10.68 12.67 -1.16
N LEU A 151 -11.08 13.15 0.03
CA LEU A 151 -11.12 12.30 1.24
C LEU A 151 -12.56 11.88 1.54
N PHE A 152 -13.43 12.87 1.77
CA PHE A 152 -14.89 12.74 1.93
C PHE A 152 -15.65 13.93 1.33
N SER A 153 -14.91 14.99 0.96
CA SER A 153 -15.37 16.18 0.25
C SER A 153 -14.25 16.63 -0.70
N ARG A 154 -14.58 17.52 -1.64
CA ARG A 154 -13.59 18.12 -2.55
C ARG A 154 -12.69 19.06 -1.74
N VAL A 155 -11.41 18.70 -1.58
CA VAL A 155 -10.41 19.50 -0.87
C VAL A 155 -9.30 19.89 -1.84
N GLY A 156 -8.83 21.13 -1.80
CA GLY A 156 -7.69 21.56 -2.63
C GLY A 156 -6.42 20.79 -2.25
N LEU A 157 -5.67 20.30 -3.24
CA LEU A 157 -4.42 19.55 -3.03
C LEU A 157 -3.38 20.38 -2.27
N GLY A 158 -3.35 21.69 -2.52
CA GLY A 158 -2.47 22.64 -1.84
C GLY A 158 -2.85 22.96 -0.39
N ASN A 159 -3.94 22.40 0.15
CA ASN A 159 -4.31 22.64 1.54
C ASN A 159 -3.30 21.98 2.49
N LYS A 160 -2.60 22.81 3.27
CA LYS A 160 -1.55 22.37 4.22
C LYS A 160 -2.03 21.30 5.21
N GLY A 161 -3.28 21.39 5.68
CA GLY A 161 -3.83 20.41 6.61
C GLY A 161 -4.05 19.04 5.96
N PHE A 162 -4.50 19.04 4.70
CA PHE A 162 -4.71 17.83 3.92
C PHE A 162 -3.39 17.15 3.55
N ILE A 163 -2.38 17.94 3.17
CA ILE A 163 -1.02 17.46 2.92
C ILE A 163 -0.44 16.83 4.20
N ALA A 164 -0.48 17.56 5.32
CA ALA A 164 0.09 17.10 6.58
C ALA A 164 -0.57 15.80 7.08
N PHE A 165 -1.90 15.71 7.00
CA PHE A 165 -2.63 14.51 7.41
C PHE A 165 -2.20 13.28 6.61
N ASN A 166 -2.19 13.38 5.28
CA ASN A 166 -1.78 12.26 4.43
C ASN A 166 -0.30 11.91 4.60
N ALA A 167 0.58 12.91 4.68
CA ALA A 167 2.01 12.70 4.92
C ALA A 167 2.27 11.94 6.23
N ILE A 168 1.63 12.35 7.34
CA ILE A 168 1.74 11.69 8.64
C ILE A 168 1.22 10.25 8.56
N MET A 169 0.05 10.04 7.94
CA MET A 169 -0.54 8.71 7.80
C MET A 169 0.42 7.74 7.07
N TYR A 170 0.92 8.13 5.89
CA TYR A 170 1.84 7.27 5.12
C TYR A 170 3.19 7.09 5.83
N PHE A 171 3.69 8.12 6.53
CA PHE A 171 4.92 8.04 7.31
C PHE A 171 4.81 7.05 8.48
N VAL A 172 3.69 7.04 9.21
CA VAL A 172 3.43 6.08 10.29
C VAL A 172 3.38 4.65 9.75
N ILE A 173 2.72 4.43 8.61
CA ILE A 173 2.67 3.11 7.96
C ILE A 173 4.08 2.67 7.54
N LEU A 174 4.86 3.56 6.94
CA LEU A 174 6.24 3.29 6.53
C LEU A 174 7.13 2.93 7.73
N LEU A 175 7.03 3.69 8.83
CA LEU A 175 7.75 3.40 10.07
C LEU A 175 7.37 2.02 10.61
N ALA A 176 6.08 1.67 10.66
CA ALA A 176 5.62 0.37 11.11
C ALA A 176 6.19 -0.77 10.23
N CYS A 177 6.18 -0.60 8.91
CA CYS A 177 6.80 -1.54 7.97
C CYS A 177 8.30 -1.73 8.25
N VAL A 178 9.07 -0.63 8.38
CA VAL A 178 10.51 -0.69 8.67
C VAL A 178 10.78 -1.37 10.01
N LEU A 179 9.99 -1.07 11.04
CA LEU A 179 10.13 -1.68 12.37
C LEU A 179 9.90 -3.20 12.31
N ILE A 180 8.87 -3.65 11.59
CA ILE A 180 8.58 -5.08 11.36
C ILE A 180 9.73 -5.76 10.60
N LEU A 181 10.32 -5.09 9.60
CA LEU A 181 11.48 -5.61 8.88
C LEU A 181 12.68 -5.78 9.82
N LEU A 182 13.00 -4.73 10.60
CA LEU A 182 14.12 -4.74 11.53
C LEU A 182 13.96 -5.82 12.60
N LEU A 183 12.75 -6.01 13.14
CA LEU A 183 12.46 -7.08 14.09
C LEU A 183 12.63 -8.46 13.45
N LYS A 184 12.14 -8.68 12.22
CA LYS A 184 12.29 -9.97 11.52
C LYS A 184 13.75 -10.27 11.16
N VAL A 185 14.51 -9.27 10.70
CA VAL A 185 15.95 -9.42 10.41
C VAL A 185 16.70 -9.64 11.72
N GLY A 186 16.41 -8.83 12.73
CA GLY A 186 16.96 -8.90 14.08
C GLY A 186 16.66 -10.20 14.82
N TRP A 187 15.56 -10.90 14.51
CA TRP A 187 15.28 -12.26 15.01
C TRP A 187 15.89 -13.36 14.15
N ARG A 188 16.04 -13.16 12.83
CA ARG A 188 16.76 -14.12 11.99
C ARG A 188 18.26 -14.16 12.32
N VAL A 189 18.90 -13.02 12.55
CA VAL A 189 20.34 -12.96 12.88
C VAL A 189 20.73 -13.85 14.08
N PRO A 190 20.05 -13.80 15.26
CA PRO A 190 20.34 -14.67 16.39
C PRO A 190 19.97 -16.13 16.09
N TYR A 191 18.82 -16.40 15.45
CA TYR A 191 18.44 -17.76 15.07
C TYR A 191 19.50 -18.43 14.16
N TRP A 192 20.02 -17.70 13.16
CA TRP A 192 21.08 -18.19 12.28
C TRP A 192 22.42 -18.32 13.00
N ARG A 193 22.75 -17.39 13.90
CA ARG A 193 23.95 -17.46 14.75
C ARG A 193 23.92 -18.71 15.64
N GLU A 194 22.77 -19.02 16.23
CA GLU A 194 22.57 -20.16 17.11
C GLU A 194 22.55 -21.50 16.34
N ARG A 195 21.94 -21.53 15.15
CA ARG A 195 22.03 -22.67 14.22
C ARG A 195 23.46 -22.93 13.76
N ARG A 196 24.23 -21.90 13.41
CA ARG A 196 25.66 -22.04 13.06
C ARG A 196 26.47 -22.56 14.25
N LYS A 197 26.21 -22.07 15.46
CA LYS A 197 26.87 -22.54 16.69
C LYS A 197 26.56 -24.02 16.95
N LYS A 198 25.29 -24.44 16.84
CA LYS A 198 24.88 -25.86 16.97
C LYS A 198 25.49 -26.76 15.87
N ARG A 199 25.62 -26.27 14.63
CA ARG A 199 26.30 -27.03 13.55
C ARG A 199 27.80 -27.22 13.80
N ARG A 200 28.50 -26.18 14.28
CA ARG A 200 29.93 -26.30 14.67
C ARG A 200 30.13 -27.27 15.83
N VAL A 201 29.29 -27.22 16.86
CA VAL A 201 29.38 -28.15 18.00
C VAL A 201 29.16 -29.60 17.55
N LYS A 202 28.17 -29.85 16.67
CA LYS A 202 27.93 -31.19 16.08
C LYS A 202 29.03 -31.69 15.13
N SER A 203 29.86 -30.81 14.55
CA SER A 203 30.99 -31.25 13.72
C SER A 203 32.23 -31.58 14.56
N VAL A 204 32.39 -30.95 15.73
CA VAL A 204 33.50 -31.23 16.65
C VAL A 204 33.27 -32.52 17.45
N LEU A 205 32.02 -32.83 17.82
CA LEU A 205 31.64 -34.07 18.53
C LEU A 205 31.62 -35.34 17.66
N ARG A 206 32.05 -35.27 16.39
CA ARG A 206 32.01 -36.38 15.44
C ARG A 206 33.40 -36.89 15.04
N PHE A 207 34.43 -36.48 15.79
CA PHE A 207 35.80 -36.99 15.75
C PHE A 207 36.11 -37.70 17.06
#